data_AF-A0A4R6VF30-F1
#
_entry.id   AF-A0A4R6VF30-F1
#
_cell.length_a   1.000
_cell.length_b   1.000
_cell.length_c   1.000
_cell.angle_alpha   90.00
_cell.angle_beta   90.00
_cell.angle_gamma   90.00
#
_symmetry.space_group_name_H-M   'P 1'
#
loop_
_entity.id
_entity.type
_entity.pdbx_description
1 polymer ?
#
loop_
_entity_poly.entity_id
_entity_poly.type
_entity_poly.pdbx_seq_one_letter_code
_entity_poly.pdbx_strand_id
1 'polypeptide(L)' 'MRLCHALETSPWDSDPYAAANPAGPMRTRAFGVGGLVTYLILEDQQRVDLLLVQWA' A
#
# COMPACT_ATOMS: atom_id res chain seq x y z
N MET A 1 12.33 -3.18 7.65
CA MET A 1 11.66 -1.86 7.59
C MET A 1 10.25 -2.01 8.15
N ARG A 2 9.76 -1.08 8.98
CA ARG A 2 8.37 -1.10 9.49
C ARG A 2 7.39 -0.67 8.39
N LEU A 3 6.16 -1.16 8.42
CA LEU A 3 5.14 -0.84 7.41
C LEU A 3 4.93 0.67 7.27
N CYS A 4 4.68 1.40 8.37
CA CYS A 4 4.41 2.84 8.32
C CYS A 4 5.55 3.62 7.64
N HIS A 5 6.80 3.32 8.00
CA HIS A 5 7.95 3.97 7.38
C HIS A 5 8.03 3.72 5.86
N ALA A 6 7.70 2.52 5.40
CA ALA A 6 7.67 2.20 3.96
C ALA A 6 6.60 3.03 3.23
N LEU A 7 5.41 3.15 3.83
CA LEU A 7 4.29 3.90 3.25
C LEU A 7 4.53 5.42 3.26
N GLU A 8 5.25 5.93 4.25
CA GLU A 8 5.61 7.35 4.36
C GLU A 8 6.70 7.78 3.38
N THR A 9 7.64 6.87 3.06
CA THR A 9 8.85 7.22 2.28
C THR A 9 8.80 6.77 0.83
N SER A 10 8.22 5.61 0.55
CA SER A 10 8.14 5.05 -0.81
C SER A 10 6.89 4.18 -0.99
N PRO A 11 5.68 4.79 -0.98
CA PRO A 11 4.43 4.04 -1.08
C PRO A 11 4.23 3.36 -2.44
N TRP A 12 4.92 3.80 -3.49
CA TRP A 12 4.84 3.24 -4.84
C TRP A 12 5.66 1.95 -5.02
N ASP A 13 6.57 1.63 -4.10
CA ASP A 13 7.39 0.39 -4.12
C ASP A 13 6.60 -0.85 -3.67
N SER A 14 5.32 -0.92 -4.01
CA SER A 14 4.43 -2.02 -3.66
C SER A 14 3.62 -2.46 -4.85
N ASP A 15 3.12 -3.70 -4.76
CA ASP A 15 2.40 -4.32 -5.86
C ASP A 15 1.13 -3.53 -6.19
N PRO A 16 0.82 -3.35 -7.49
CA PRO A 16 -0.45 -2.77 -7.88
C PRO A 16 -1.58 -3.67 -7.40
N TYR A 17 -2.63 -3.06 -6.84
CA TYR A 17 -3.81 -3.84 -6.42
C TYR A 17 -4.50 -4.50 -7.63
N ALA A 18 -4.58 -3.81 -8.76
CA ALA A 18 -5.17 -4.31 -9.99
C ALA A 18 -4.09 -4.52 -11.06
N ALA A 19 -3.82 -5.78 -11.44
CA ALA A 19 -2.83 -6.10 -12.47
C ALA A 19 -3.16 -5.47 -13.84
N ALA A 20 -4.45 -5.29 -14.16
CA ALA A 20 -4.91 -4.61 -15.37
C ALA A 20 -4.69 -3.09 -15.35
N ASN A 21 -4.36 -2.51 -14.18
CA ASN A 21 -4.02 -1.10 -14.02
C ASN A 21 -2.77 -0.92 -13.13
N PRO A 22 -1.56 -1.24 -13.64
CA PRO A 22 -0.33 -1.22 -12.85
C PRO A 22 0.06 0.18 -12.33
N ALA A 23 -0.39 1.22 -13.03
CA ALA A 23 -0.15 2.62 -12.67
C ALA A 23 -1.20 3.17 -11.68
N GLY A 24 -2.23 2.40 -11.35
CA GLY A 24 -3.29 2.84 -10.43
C GLY A 24 -2.75 3.18 -9.03
N PRO A 25 -3.36 4.13 -8.32
CA PRO A 25 -2.87 4.60 -7.01
C PRO A 25 -3.11 3.61 -5.87
N MET A 26 -3.88 2.54 -6.12
CA MET A 26 -4.21 1.54 -5.13
C MET A 26 -3.17 0.42 -5.14
N ARG A 27 -2.64 0.10 -3.95
CA ARG A 27 -1.48 -0.77 -3.76
C ARG A 27 -1.76 -1.83 -2.72
N THR A 28 -1.03 -2.94 -2.80
CA THR A 28 -1.05 -3.99 -1.78
C THR A 28 0.37 -4.36 -1.37
N ARG A 29 0.57 -4.67 -0.09
CA ARG A 29 1.88 -5.06 0.45
C ARG A 29 1.72 -6.08 1.58
N ALA A 30 2.49 -7.15 1.49
CA ALA A 30 2.63 -8.10 2.59
C ALA A 30 3.39 -7.45 3.77
N PHE A 31 2.94 -7.72 5.01
CA PHE A 31 3.58 -7.22 6.21
C PHE A 31 3.45 -8.19 7.39
N GLY A 32 4.45 -8.21 8.27
CA GLY A 32 4.47 -9.12 9.42
C GLY A 32 4.46 -10.60 9.02
N VAL A 33 3.89 -11.45 9.89
CA VAL A 33 3.71 -12.88 9.62
C VAL A 33 2.27 -13.09 9.14
N GLY A 34 2.07 -13.03 7.82
CA GLY A 34 0.78 -13.31 7.19
C GLY A 34 -0.20 -12.13 7.09
N GLY A 35 0.24 -10.91 7.37
CA GLY A 35 -0.58 -9.71 7.16
C GLY A 35 -0.53 -9.20 5.72
N LEU A 36 -1.65 -8.68 5.23
CA LEU A 36 -1.73 -7.98 3.95
C LEU A 36 -2.40 -6.62 4.14
N VAL A 37 -1.78 -5.55 3.64
CA VAL A 37 -2.35 -4.20 3.68
C VAL A 37 -2.66 -3.72 2.28
N THR A 38 -3.87 -3.20 2.10
CA THR A 38 -4.31 -2.50 0.89
C THR A 38 -4.50 -1.04 1.22
N TYR A 39 -3.96 -0.16 0.38
CA TYR A 39 -3.96 1.28 0.62
C TYR A 39 -4.08 2.07 -0.68
N LEU A 40 -4.44 3.36 -0.55
CA LEU A 40 -4.60 4.32 -1.65
C LEU A 40 -3.59 5.46 -1.48
N ILE A 41 -2.90 5.79 -2.58
CA ILE A 41 -2.01 6.95 -2.64
C ILE A 41 -2.79 8.16 -3.18
N LEU A 42 -2.78 9.26 -2.43
CA LEU A 42 -3.34 10.55 -2.80
C LEU A 42 -2.20 11.56 -2.90
N GLU A 43 -1.56 11.60 -4.07
CA GLU A 43 -0.35 12.40 -4.29
C GLU A 43 -0.58 13.91 -4.13
N ASP A 44 -1.75 14.39 -4.58
CA ASP A 44 -2.17 15.78 -4.47
C ASP A 44 -2.24 16.27 -3.02
N GLN A 45 -2.47 15.35 -2.09
CA GLN A 45 -2.59 15.58 -0.66
C GLN A 45 -1.35 15.13 0.14
N GLN A 46 -0.33 14.58 -0.54
CA GLN A 46 0.81 13.92 0.11
C GLN A 46 0.38 12.92 1.19
N ARG A 47 -0.64 12.12 0.88
CA ARG A 47 -1.34 11.28 1.85
C ARG A 47 -1.46 9.85 1.37
N VAL A 48 -1.40 8.91 2.30
CA VAL A 48 -1.69 7.49 2.09
C VAL A 48 -2.83 7.07 3.00
N ASP A 49 -3.89 6.52 2.42
CA ASP A 49 -5.04 6.00 3.16
C ASP A 49 -5.01 4.47 3.22
N LEU A 50 -5.04 3.93 4.43
CA LEU A 50 -5.19 2.49 4.64
C LEU A 50 -6.66 2.11 4.41
N LEU A 51 -6.90 1.23 3.45
CA LEU A 51 -8.25 0.80 3.08
C LEU A 51 -8.64 -0.51 3.76
N LEU A 52 -7.70 -1.45 3.83
CA LEU A 52 -7.92 -2.78 4.39
C LEU A 52 -6.65 -3.32 5.00
N VAL A 53 -6.79 -3.90 6.19
CA VAL A 53 -5.75 -4.69 6.85
C VAL A 53 -6.32 -6.09 7.07
N GLN A 54 -5.71 -7.08 6.45
CA GLN A 54 -6.09 -8.48 6.58
C GLN A 54 -5.08 -9.22 7.44
N TRP A 55 -5.60 -10.05 8.33
CA TRP A 55 -4.84 -10.98 9.14
C TRP A 55 -5.33 -12.40 8.83
N ALA A 56 -4.43 -13.37 8.93
CA ALA A 56 -4.78 -14.78 8.93
C ALA A 56 -5.48 -15.17 10.23
#